data_AF-A0A516RK76-F1
#
_entry.id   AF-A0A516RK76-F1
#
_cell.length_a   1.000
_cell.length_b   1.000
_cell.length_c   1.000
_cell.angle_alpha   90.00
_cell.angle_beta   90.00
_cell.angle_gamma   90.00
#
_symmetry.space_group_name_H-M   'P 1'
#
loop_
_entity.id
_entity.type
_entity.pdbx_description
1 polymer ?
#
loop_
_entity_poly.entity_id
_entity_poly.type
_entity_poly.pdbx_seq_one_letter_code
_entity_poly.pdbx_strand_id
1 'polypeptide(L)'
;MTLTACGQEGADPAATGSAAGPAPGNVEADSHDGAPHYGENNGFKVPKEMSRSGEKAARKEAARIEPVLERLWKAKVWDPERVRAALVAAGYRNVGSEQKPGTLTVQTMDARFETDHYVTPEGTLIAFQVRRDACVTAFTQPTNYQVAVNGPYMETGCFEPKGGH
;
A
#
# COMPACT_ATOMS: atom_id res chain seq x y z
N MET A 1 58.24 44.64 -12.60
CA MET A 1 57.59 44.21 -13.85
C MET A 1 56.26 44.93 -13.93
N THR A 2 56.06 45.63 -15.04
CA THR A 2 55.19 46.79 -15.23
C THR A 2 54.06 46.45 -16.22
N LEU A 3 52.89 47.07 -15.98
CA LEU A 3 51.94 47.66 -16.94
C LEU A 3 50.96 46.76 -17.76
N THR A 4 49.67 47.01 -17.50
CA THR A 4 48.67 47.61 -18.43
C THR A 4 47.99 46.78 -19.53
N ALA A 5 46.68 47.03 -19.63
CA ALA A 5 45.67 46.50 -20.54
C ALA A 5 45.57 47.20 -21.92
N CYS A 6 44.71 46.63 -22.79
CA CYS A 6 43.93 47.17 -23.95
C CYS A 6 43.88 46.07 -25.04
N GLY A 7 42.84 45.76 -25.80
CA GLY A 7 41.51 46.32 -26.10
C GLY A 7 41.02 45.70 -27.43
N GLN A 8 39.69 45.55 -27.57
CA GLN A 8 38.79 45.45 -28.75
C GLN A 8 39.36 45.61 -30.20
N GLU A 9 38.79 45.11 -31.32
CA GLU A 9 37.39 44.91 -31.77
C GLU A 9 37.33 44.24 -33.18
N GLY A 10 36.17 43.68 -33.57
CA GLY A 10 35.69 43.52 -34.95
C GLY A 10 35.78 42.09 -35.54
N ALA A 11 34.79 41.51 -36.22
CA ALA A 11 33.46 41.94 -36.66
C ALA A 11 32.61 40.68 -36.97
N ASP A 12 31.32 40.71 -36.65
CA ASP A 12 30.27 39.82 -37.20
C ASP A 12 29.95 40.22 -38.67
N PRO A 13 29.55 39.29 -39.58
CA PRO A 13 28.16 38.83 -39.58
C PRO A 13 27.83 37.41 -40.10
N ALA A 14 26.60 37.01 -39.77
CA ALA A 14 25.66 36.15 -40.51
C ALA A 14 25.69 34.62 -40.35
N ALA A 15 24.98 34.18 -39.30
CA ALA A 15 23.87 33.21 -39.30
C ALA A 15 23.93 31.96 -40.21
N THR A 16 23.91 30.78 -39.56
CA THR A 16 22.96 29.71 -39.92
C THR A 16 22.62 28.92 -38.66
N GLY A 17 21.34 28.85 -38.33
CA GLY A 17 20.85 28.36 -37.04
C GLY A 17 20.92 26.85 -36.87
N SER A 18 20.90 26.43 -35.61
CA SER A 18 20.05 25.33 -35.15
C SER A 18 19.80 25.55 -33.67
N ALA A 19 18.54 25.78 -33.33
CA ALA A 19 18.09 25.82 -31.96
C ALA A 19 18.43 24.46 -31.31
N ALA A 20 19.25 24.47 -30.26
CA ALA A 20 19.40 23.31 -29.40
C ALA A 20 18.04 23.11 -28.70
N GLY A 21 17.25 22.16 -29.19
CA GLY A 21 16.03 21.72 -28.54
C GLY A 21 16.31 21.15 -27.15
N PRO A 22 15.30 21.07 -26.27
CA PRO A 22 15.46 20.48 -24.96
C PRO A 22 15.94 19.03 -25.09
N ALA A 23 16.86 18.62 -24.21
CA ALA A 23 17.39 17.27 -24.16
C ALA A 23 16.25 16.24 -24.05
N PRO A 24 16.28 15.12 -24.79
CA PRO A 24 15.27 14.08 -24.68
C PRO A 24 15.37 13.47 -23.28
N GLY A 25 14.29 13.60 -22.50
CA GLY A 25 14.13 12.83 -21.27
C GLY A 25 14.10 11.35 -21.62
N ASN A 26 14.85 10.53 -20.88
CA ASN A 26 14.76 9.08 -20.97
C ASN A 26 13.36 8.66 -20.49
N VAL A 27 12.42 8.55 -21.42
CA VAL A 27 11.13 7.89 -21.18
C VAL A 27 11.31 6.43 -21.60
N GLU A 28 11.28 5.50 -20.64
CA GLU A 28 11.18 4.08 -20.94
C GLU A 28 9.89 3.80 -21.73
N ALA A 29 10.04 3.07 -22.83
CA ALA A 29 9.04 2.95 -23.90
C ALA A 29 7.81 2.07 -23.56
N ASP A 30 7.59 1.71 -22.29
CA ASP A 30 6.46 0.86 -21.87
C ASP A 30 5.59 1.51 -20.78
N SER A 31 5.63 2.84 -20.69
CA SER A 31 4.74 3.61 -19.82
C SER A 31 3.31 3.58 -20.37
N HIS A 32 2.56 2.53 -20.03
CA HIS A 32 1.11 2.50 -20.17
C HIS A 32 0.53 3.58 -19.25
N ASP A 33 0.06 4.71 -19.81
CA ASP A 33 -0.87 5.69 -19.22
C ASP A 33 -0.67 6.05 -17.72
N GLY A 34 0.58 6.05 -17.26
CA GLY A 34 0.97 6.31 -15.88
C GLY A 34 1.96 7.45 -15.79
N ALA A 35 1.89 8.24 -14.71
CA ALA A 35 2.88 9.27 -14.44
C ALA A 35 4.31 8.68 -14.47
N PRO A 36 5.32 9.41 -14.98
CA PRO A 36 6.72 8.99 -14.89
C PRO A 36 7.05 8.55 -13.46
N HIS A 37 7.79 7.44 -13.30
CA HIS A 37 8.18 6.88 -12.00
C HIS A 37 7.03 6.29 -11.14
N TYR A 38 5.85 6.00 -11.68
CA TYR A 38 4.72 5.45 -10.89
C TYR A 38 5.08 4.21 -10.06
N GLY A 39 5.82 3.27 -10.64
CA GLY A 39 6.23 2.03 -9.95
C GLY A 39 7.19 2.30 -8.79
N GLU A 40 8.13 3.22 -8.96
CA GLU A 40 9.08 3.62 -7.91
C GLU A 40 8.34 4.37 -6.79
N ASN A 41 7.46 5.31 -7.15
CA ASN A 41 6.69 6.11 -6.20
C ASN A 41 5.68 5.28 -5.40
N ASN A 42 5.21 4.14 -5.92
CA ASN A 42 4.24 3.28 -5.25
C ASN A 42 4.81 1.94 -4.78
N GLY A 43 6.13 1.76 -4.79
CA GLY A 43 6.77 0.51 -4.37
C GLY A 43 6.41 0.09 -2.95
N PHE A 44 6.12 1.05 -2.06
CA PHE A 44 5.67 0.81 -0.70
C PHE A 44 4.31 0.06 -0.63
N LYS A 45 3.44 0.20 -1.65
CA LYS A 45 2.17 -0.54 -1.79
C LYS A 45 2.33 -1.93 -2.36
N VAL A 46 3.55 -2.36 -2.71
CA VAL A 46 3.78 -3.73 -3.18
C VAL A 46 4.03 -4.61 -1.96
N PRO A 47 3.16 -5.59 -1.66
CA PRO A 47 3.43 -6.54 -0.58
C PRO A 47 4.64 -7.40 -0.93
N LYS A 48 5.39 -7.85 0.08
CA LYS A 48 6.45 -8.85 -0.14
C LYS A 48 5.89 -10.12 -0.77
N GLU A 49 6.73 -10.82 -1.53
CA GLU A 49 6.35 -12.13 -2.05
C GLU A 49 6.11 -13.14 -0.93
N MET A 50 5.10 -14.00 -1.14
CA MET A 50 4.86 -15.16 -0.29
C MET A 50 5.60 -16.37 -0.85
N SER A 51 6.21 -17.19 0.02
CA SER A 51 6.59 -18.54 -0.41
C SER A 51 5.34 -19.36 -0.72
N ARG A 52 5.45 -20.39 -1.60
CA ARG A 52 4.35 -21.34 -1.86
C ARG A 52 3.77 -21.94 -0.58
N SER A 53 4.63 -22.20 0.39
CA SER A 53 4.25 -22.74 1.70
C SER A 53 3.57 -21.71 2.60
N GLY A 54 3.94 -20.43 2.47
CA GLY A 54 3.29 -19.28 3.09
C GLY A 54 1.88 -19.08 2.55
N GLU A 55 1.76 -18.99 1.22
CA GLU A 55 0.48 -18.84 0.53
C GLU A 55 -0.48 -19.97 0.85
N LYS A 56 -0.03 -21.24 0.81
CA LYS A 56 -0.87 -22.40 1.17
C LYS A 56 -1.41 -22.30 2.60
N ALA A 57 -0.57 -21.86 3.54
CA ALA A 57 -0.99 -21.68 4.94
C ALA A 57 -1.99 -20.52 5.07
N ALA A 58 -1.71 -19.38 4.42
CA ALA A 58 -2.60 -18.22 4.44
C ALA A 58 -3.96 -18.52 3.82
N ARG A 59 -4.01 -19.22 2.68
CA ARG A 59 -5.27 -19.64 2.05
C ARG A 59 -6.10 -20.57 2.93
N LYS A 60 -5.44 -21.49 3.66
CA LYS A 60 -6.12 -22.35 4.63
C LYS A 60 -6.76 -21.53 5.76
N GLU A 61 -6.06 -20.53 6.27
CA GLU A 61 -6.59 -19.65 7.32
C GLU A 61 -7.66 -18.69 6.80
N ALA A 62 -7.53 -18.20 5.57
CA ALA A 62 -8.56 -17.41 4.88
C ALA A 62 -9.87 -18.20 4.77
N ALA A 63 -9.81 -19.46 4.32
CA ALA A 63 -10.99 -20.34 4.27
C ALA A 63 -11.59 -20.64 5.66
N ARG A 64 -10.80 -20.54 6.73
CA ARG A 64 -11.25 -20.75 8.11
C ARG A 64 -11.97 -19.52 8.68
N ILE A 65 -11.49 -18.31 8.37
CA ILE A 65 -12.09 -17.06 8.88
C ILE A 65 -13.30 -16.61 8.07
N GLU A 66 -13.33 -16.88 6.76
CA GLU A 66 -14.40 -16.47 5.87
C GLU A 66 -15.83 -16.79 6.36
N PRO A 67 -16.16 -18.03 6.79
CA PRO A 67 -17.49 -18.32 7.33
C PRO A 67 -17.79 -17.62 8.66
N VAL A 68 -16.77 -17.20 9.42
CA VAL A 68 -16.98 -16.39 10.63
C VAL A 68 -17.42 -14.99 10.23
N LEU A 69 -16.75 -14.38 9.25
CA LEU A 69 -17.09 -13.04 8.76
C LEU A 69 -18.43 -13.01 8.05
N GLU A 70 -18.73 -14.03 7.25
CA GLU A 70 -20.03 -14.15 6.59
C GLU A 70 -21.17 -14.15 7.63
N ARG A 71 -21.03 -14.91 8.72
CA ARG A 71 -22.03 -14.91 9.80
C ARG A 71 -22.16 -13.56 10.48
N LEU A 72 -21.05 -12.89 10.76
CA LEU A 72 -21.05 -11.56 11.37
C LEU A 72 -21.74 -10.54 10.45
N TRP A 73 -21.39 -10.54 9.16
CA TRP A 73 -21.98 -9.66 8.18
C TRP A 73 -23.49 -9.90 8.02
N LYS A 74 -23.94 -11.15 7.91
CA LYS A 74 -25.38 -11.51 7.88
C LYS A 74 -26.12 -11.08 9.15
N ALA A 75 -25.45 -11.14 10.30
CA ALA A 75 -25.97 -10.66 11.59
C ALA A 75 -25.87 -9.14 11.78
N LYS A 76 -25.40 -8.42 10.76
CA LYS A 76 -25.15 -6.97 10.79
C LYS A 76 -24.19 -6.54 11.90
N VAL A 77 -23.11 -7.30 12.07
CA VAL A 77 -22.06 -7.05 13.05
C VAL A 77 -20.77 -6.69 12.32
N TRP A 78 -20.40 -5.43 12.41
CA TRP A 78 -19.19 -4.87 11.80
C TRP A 78 -18.49 -3.85 12.69
N ASP A 79 -18.88 -3.75 13.97
CA ASP A 79 -18.17 -2.98 14.96
C ASP A 79 -16.89 -3.71 15.43
N PRO A 80 -15.75 -3.00 15.59
CA PRO A 80 -14.47 -3.66 15.87
C PRO A 80 -14.44 -4.49 17.15
N GLU A 81 -15.19 -4.10 18.18
CA GLU A 81 -15.21 -4.79 19.46
C GLU A 81 -15.87 -6.16 19.35
N ARG A 82 -17.08 -6.22 18.78
CA ARG A 82 -17.81 -7.50 18.62
C ARG A 82 -17.17 -8.38 17.56
N VAL A 83 -16.62 -7.80 16.49
CA VAL A 83 -15.82 -8.56 15.52
C VAL A 83 -14.60 -9.19 16.19
N ARG A 84 -13.85 -8.42 16.98
CA ARG A 84 -12.71 -8.95 17.75
C ARG A 84 -13.14 -10.06 18.70
N ALA A 85 -14.21 -9.87 19.46
CA ALA A 85 -14.73 -10.88 20.38
C ALA A 85 -15.09 -12.19 19.66
N ALA A 86 -15.75 -12.11 18.51
CA ALA A 86 -16.12 -13.27 17.70
C ALA A 86 -14.90 -14.01 17.14
N LEU A 87 -13.87 -13.28 16.68
CA LEU A 87 -12.62 -13.89 16.22
C LEU A 87 -11.86 -14.56 17.37
N VAL A 88 -11.83 -13.95 18.55
CA VAL A 88 -11.24 -14.57 19.75
C VAL A 88 -11.98 -15.85 20.15
N ALA A 89 -13.31 -15.83 20.14
CA ALA A 89 -14.13 -17.02 20.39
C ALA A 89 -13.91 -18.13 19.35
N ALA A 90 -13.59 -17.75 18.10
CA ALA A 90 -13.22 -18.68 17.03
C ALA A 90 -11.76 -19.18 17.13
N GLY A 91 -11.01 -18.80 18.17
CA GLY A 91 -9.66 -19.29 18.44
C GLY A 91 -8.52 -18.45 17.84
N TYR A 92 -8.82 -17.29 17.25
CA TYR A 92 -7.77 -16.33 16.87
C TYR A 92 -7.29 -15.61 18.13
N ARG A 93 -5.96 -15.41 18.30
CA ARG A 93 -5.42 -14.81 19.52
C ARG A 93 -5.00 -13.36 19.30
N ASN A 94 -5.33 -12.50 20.26
CA ASN A 94 -4.66 -11.21 20.41
C ASN A 94 -3.26 -11.49 20.96
N VAL A 95 -2.21 -11.23 20.19
CA VAL A 95 -0.85 -11.18 20.72
C VAL A 95 -0.25 -9.84 20.37
N GLY A 96 0.16 -9.10 21.39
CA GLY A 96 0.80 -7.79 21.27
C GLY A 96 2.32 -7.90 21.17
N SER A 97 2.87 -6.93 20.43
CA SER A 97 4.27 -6.60 20.11
C SER A 97 5.10 -7.65 19.34
N GLU A 98 5.53 -7.20 18.15
CA GLU A 98 6.55 -7.75 17.25
C GLU A 98 6.25 -9.11 16.61
N GLN A 99 5.66 -9.04 15.41
CA GLN A 99 5.85 -9.96 14.27
C GLN A 99 5.89 -11.47 14.60
N LYS A 100 5.07 -11.92 15.55
CA LYS A 100 4.85 -13.35 15.81
C LYS A 100 3.66 -13.85 14.98
N PRO A 101 3.77 -15.01 14.32
CA PRO A 101 2.63 -15.69 13.72
C PRO A 101 1.45 -15.80 14.70
N GLY A 102 0.24 -15.48 14.25
CA GLY A 102 -0.98 -15.47 15.06
C GLY A 102 -1.37 -14.11 15.64
N THR A 103 -0.68 -13.01 15.30
CA THR A 103 -1.02 -11.65 15.75
C THR A 103 -2.29 -11.15 15.09
N LEU A 104 -3.44 -11.26 15.78
CA LEU A 104 -4.70 -10.66 15.35
C LEU A 104 -4.72 -9.15 15.61
N THR A 105 -4.88 -8.38 14.55
CA THR A 105 -5.18 -6.94 14.59
C THR A 105 -6.59 -6.72 14.08
N VAL A 106 -7.38 -5.98 14.86
CA VAL A 106 -8.75 -5.58 14.53
C VAL A 106 -8.88 -4.10 14.84
N GLN A 107 -9.19 -3.30 13.82
CA GLN A 107 -9.28 -1.84 13.92
C GLN A 107 -10.48 -1.32 13.13
N THR A 108 -10.85 -0.06 13.38
CA THR A 108 -11.84 0.65 12.54
C THR A 108 -11.35 0.75 11.10
N MET A 109 -12.27 1.00 10.17
CA MET A 109 -11.90 1.44 8.83
C MET A 109 -11.03 2.69 8.89
N ASP A 110 -10.23 2.89 7.85
CA ASP A 110 -9.42 4.08 7.73
C ASP A 110 -10.25 5.28 7.26
N ALA A 111 -9.92 6.45 7.80
CA ALA A 111 -10.50 7.69 7.34
C ALA A 111 -10.07 7.99 5.90
N ARG A 112 -10.99 8.48 5.10
CA ARG A 112 -10.76 8.94 3.73
C ARG A 112 -11.35 10.33 3.54
N PHE A 113 -10.69 11.16 2.73
CA PHE A 113 -11.19 12.50 2.44
C PHE A 113 -12.33 12.41 1.41
N GLU A 114 -13.50 12.89 1.78
CA GLU A 114 -14.68 12.95 0.93
C GLU A 114 -15.12 14.42 0.80
N THR A 115 -15.10 14.96 -0.42
CA THR A 115 -15.49 16.33 -0.79
C THR A 115 -14.72 17.45 -0.07
N ASP A 116 -14.92 17.62 1.23
CA ASP A 116 -14.40 18.71 2.07
C ASP A 116 -14.00 18.28 3.50
N HIS A 117 -14.18 17.01 3.87
CA HIS A 117 -13.83 16.51 5.20
C HIS A 117 -13.37 15.05 5.18
N TYR A 118 -12.79 14.61 6.30
CA TYR A 118 -12.47 13.20 6.50
C TYR A 118 -13.68 12.44 7.02
N VAL A 119 -14.00 11.34 6.36
CA VAL A 119 -15.04 10.38 6.76
C VAL A 119 -14.37 9.06 7.10
N THR A 120 -14.73 8.49 8.26
CA THR A 120 -14.38 7.11 8.60
C THR A 120 -15.59 6.24 8.27
N PRO A 121 -15.52 5.39 7.24
CA PRO A 121 -16.62 4.49 6.90
C PRO A 121 -16.94 3.53 8.06
N GLU A 122 -18.20 3.11 8.17
CA GLU A 122 -18.56 2.03 9.08
C GLU A 122 -17.89 0.72 8.65
N GLY A 123 -17.37 -0.01 9.63
CA GLY A 123 -16.83 -1.33 9.42
C GLY A 123 -15.60 -1.61 10.26
N THR A 124 -15.02 -2.77 10.00
CA THR A 124 -13.86 -3.27 10.71
C THR A 124 -12.85 -3.83 9.73
N LEU A 125 -11.60 -3.43 9.91
CA LEU A 125 -10.42 -4.02 9.27
C LEU A 125 -9.80 -5.07 10.18
N ILE A 126 -9.40 -6.17 9.57
CA ILE A 126 -8.83 -7.33 10.24
C ILE A 126 -7.56 -7.71 9.49
N ALA A 127 -6.47 -7.94 10.24
CA ALA A 127 -5.28 -8.52 9.68
C ALA A 127 -4.61 -9.44 10.69
N PHE A 128 -4.05 -10.55 10.20
CA PHE A 128 -3.19 -11.39 11.02
C PHE A 128 -2.10 -12.08 10.22
N GLN A 129 -0.94 -12.21 10.85
CA GLN A 129 0.22 -12.86 10.26
C GLN A 129 0.11 -14.37 10.44
N VAL A 130 0.03 -15.14 9.36
CA VAL A 130 -0.02 -16.61 9.39
C VAL A 130 1.39 -17.20 9.48
N ARG A 131 2.33 -16.58 8.75
CA ARG A 131 3.76 -16.89 8.75
C ARG A 131 4.56 -15.61 8.54
N ARG A 132 5.89 -15.66 8.74
CA ARG A 132 6.75 -14.46 8.56
C ARG A 132 6.57 -13.78 7.20
N ASP A 133 6.26 -14.56 6.16
CA ASP A 133 6.10 -14.15 4.77
C ASP A 133 4.63 -14.09 4.31
N ALA A 134 3.64 -14.38 5.16
CA ALA A 134 2.26 -14.52 4.71
C ALA A 134 1.23 -13.97 5.72
N CYS A 135 0.31 -13.17 5.22
CA CYS A 135 -0.75 -12.51 5.94
C CYS A 135 -2.12 -12.94 5.41
N VAL A 136 -3.11 -12.85 6.29
CA VAL A 136 -4.53 -12.78 5.91
C VAL A 136 -5.01 -11.39 6.26
N THR A 137 -5.64 -10.73 5.31
CA THR A 137 -6.34 -9.47 5.48
C THR A 137 -7.82 -9.68 5.22
N ALA A 138 -8.66 -8.96 5.95
CA ALA A 138 -10.10 -9.05 5.77
C ALA A 138 -10.78 -7.77 6.25
N PHE A 139 -12.02 -7.59 5.81
CA PHE A 139 -12.88 -6.55 6.34
C PHE A 139 -14.33 -7.02 6.39
N THR A 140 -15.12 -6.35 7.23
CA THR A 140 -16.58 -6.42 7.23
C THR A 140 -17.13 -5.00 7.32
N GLN A 141 -18.11 -4.69 6.48
CA GLN A 141 -18.76 -3.38 6.41
C GLN A 141 -20.24 -3.57 6.01
N PRO A 142 -21.08 -2.52 6.11
CA PRO A 142 -22.50 -2.67 5.81
C PRO A 142 -22.80 -3.28 4.42
N THR A 143 -21.99 -2.93 3.41
CA THR A 143 -22.23 -3.36 2.02
C THR A 143 -21.76 -4.78 1.73
N ASN A 144 -20.69 -5.26 2.39
CA ASN A 144 -20.04 -6.53 2.08
C ASN A 144 -18.99 -6.92 3.14
N TYR A 145 -18.41 -8.10 2.98
CA TYR A 145 -17.18 -8.52 3.64
C TYR A 145 -16.21 -9.10 2.59
N GLN A 146 -14.93 -9.18 2.92
CA GLN A 146 -13.94 -9.81 2.05
C GLN A 146 -12.81 -10.41 2.89
N VAL A 147 -12.20 -11.47 2.36
CA VAL A 147 -10.95 -12.05 2.87
C VAL A 147 -9.96 -12.13 1.71
N ALA A 148 -8.72 -11.76 1.97
CA ALA A 148 -7.63 -11.82 1.02
C ALA A 148 -6.35 -12.39 1.68
N VAL A 149 -5.43 -12.84 0.84
CA VAL A 149 -4.10 -13.29 1.24
C VAL A 149 -3.05 -12.48 0.50
N ASN A 150 -2.03 -12.06 1.22
CA ASN A 150 -0.94 -11.23 0.72
C ASN A 150 0.31 -11.48 1.56
N GLY A 151 1.50 -11.16 1.04
CA GLY A 151 2.66 -11.04 1.91
C GLY A 151 2.63 -9.74 2.72
N PRO A 152 3.51 -9.60 3.72
CA PRO A 152 3.57 -8.38 4.51
C PRO A 152 4.15 -7.21 3.68
N TYR A 153 3.58 -6.03 3.84
CA TYR A 153 4.13 -4.75 3.42
C TYR A 153 5.30 -4.36 4.32
N MET A 154 6.24 -3.58 3.78
CA MET A 154 7.47 -3.19 4.48
C MET A 154 7.20 -2.39 5.75
N GLU A 155 6.24 -1.45 5.70
CA GLU A 155 6.03 -0.46 6.75
C GLU A 155 4.92 -0.88 7.73
N THR A 156 3.83 -1.41 7.19
CA THR A 156 2.57 -1.64 7.91
C THR A 156 2.31 -3.11 8.22
N GLY A 157 3.26 -4.00 7.89
CA GLY A 157 3.12 -5.42 8.12
C GLY A 157 1.98 -5.99 7.28
N CYS A 158 0.92 -6.51 7.90
CA CYS A 158 -0.15 -7.14 7.14
C CYS A 158 -1.17 -6.17 6.52
N PHE A 159 -1.27 -4.93 7.01
CA PHE A 159 -2.18 -3.94 6.41
C PHE A 159 -1.55 -3.25 5.22
N GLU A 160 -2.35 -2.90 4.22
CA GLU A 160 -1.89 -2.06 3.11
C GLU A 160 -1.62 -0.62 3.59
N PRO A 161 -0.48 -0.01 3.20
CA PRO A 161 -0.20 1.38 3.51
C PRO A 161 -1.23 2.37 2.94
N LYS A 162 -1.52 3.43 3.69
CA LYS A 162 -2.52 4.46 3.33
C LYS A 162 -2.12 5.32 2.12
N GLY A 163 -0.83 5.53 1.91
CA GLY A 163 -0.30 6.44 0.89
C GLY A 163 1.21 6.61 1.04
N GLY A 164 1.85 7.14 0.02
CA GLY A 164 3.29 7.37 -0.05
C GLY A 164 3.51 8.84 -0.37
N HIS A 165 4.51 9.42 0.28
CA HIS A 165 4.88 10.82 0.16
C HIS A 165 5.75 11.06 -1.06
#